data_AF-A0AAV8YLS2-F1
#
_entry.id   AF-A0AAV8YLS2-F1
#
_cell.length_a   1.000
_cell.length_b   1.000
_cell.length_c   1.000
_cell.angle_alpha   90.00
_cell.angle_beta   90.00
_cell.angle_gamma   90.00
#
_symmetry.space_group_name_H-M   'P 1'
#
loop_
_entity.id
_entity.type
_entity.pdbx_description
1 polymer ?
#
loop_
_entity_poly.entity_id
_entity_poly.type
_entity_poly.pdbx_seq_one_letter_code
_entity_poly.pdbx_strand_id
1 'polypeptide(L)'
;MSLYLFYYFFPGNGVVIHLPGLFDEIEKNEKKGLKDWGDRLIISDRAHLVFDFHQQVDGLQEQENSQKGQGLGTTKKGIGPTYSSKATRNGIRIGDLLGNFSQFNKK
;
A
#
# COMPACT_ATOMS: atom_id res chain seq x y z
N MET A 1 15.90 -16.78 18.53
CA MET A 1 15.20 -16.10 17.42
C MET A 1 15.17 -14.60 17.73
N SER A 2 16.31 -13.93 17.55
CA SER A 2 16.50 -12.51 17.85
C SER A 2 17.15 -11.88 16.62
N LEU A 3 16.34 -11.49 15.65
CA LEU A 3 16.74 -10.57 14.59
C LEU A 3 15.71 -9.44 14.60
N TYR A 4 16.16 -8.22 14.36
CA TYR A 4 15.34 -6.99 14.24
C TYR A 4 14.99 -6.21 15.52
N LEU A 5 15.89 -6.12 16.52
CA LEU A 5 15.71 -5.13 17.59
C LEU A 5 16.24 -3.71 17.29
N PHE A 6 16.99 -3.49 16.19
CA PHE A 6 17.71 -2.22 15.96
C PHE A 6 17.54 -1.55 14.59
N TYR A 7 16.63 -2.02 13.72
CA TYR A 7 16.45 -1.43 12.39
C TYR A 7 15.16 -0.61 12.30
N TYR A 8 15.30 0.65 11.88
CA TYR A 8 14.18 1.50 11.47
C TYR A 8 13.68 1.04 10.09
N PHE A 9 12.35 0.95 9.92
CA PHE A 9 11.74 0.61 8.65
C PHE A 9 11.25 1.89 7.95
N PHE A 10 11.91 2.20 6.82
CA PHE A 10 11.64 3.38 6.01
C PHE A 10 11.14 2.95 4.61
N PRO A 11 9.82 2.78 4.41
CA PRO A 11 9.28 2.67 3.06
C PRO A 11 9.50 3.99 2.31
N GLY A 12 10.44 3.98 1.37
CA GLY A 12 10.78 5.16 0.56
C GLY A 12 9.69 5.55 -0.45
N ASN A 13 9.88 6.68 -1.14
CA ASN A 13 8.92 7.29 -2.09
C ASN A 13 8.47 6.36 -3.24
N GLY A 14 9.23 5.29 -3.51
CA GLY A 14 8.90 4.27 -4.49
C GLY A 14 7.72 3.40 -4.09
N VAL A 15 7.50 3.24 -2.78
CA VAL A 15 6.61 2.24 -2.21
C VAL A 15 5.15 2.66 -2.32
N VAL A 16 4.30 1.66 -2.60
CA VAL A 16 2.85 1.75 -2.56
C VAL A 16 2.38 1.07 -1.29
N ILE A 17 1.56 1.74 -0.49
CA ILE A 17 1.16 1.31 0.85
C ILE A 17 -0.34 1.11 0.90
N HIS A 18 -0.77 -0.09 1.26
CA HIS A 18 -2.17 -0.39 1.57
C HIS A 18 -2.37 -0.25 3.08
N LEU A 19 -3.17 0.73 3.51
CA LEU A 19 -3.34 1.02 4.94
C LEU A 19 -3.97 -0.15 5.72
N PRO A 20 -5.11 -0.74 5.28
CA PRO A 20 -5.71 -1.85 6.01
C PRO A 20 -4.76 -3.05 6.15
N GLY A 21 -4.08 -3.43 5.07
CA GLY A 21 -3.12 -4.53 5.07
C GLY A 21 -1.91 -4.26 5.96
N LEU A 22 -1.44 -3.01 6.02
CA LEU A 22 -0.36 -2.61 6.93
C LEU A 22 -0.78 -2.78 8.39
N PHE A 23 -1.98 -2.31 8.76
CA PHE A 23 -2.48 -2.46 10.13
C PHE A 23 -2.72 -3.91 10.52
N ASP A 24 -3.28 -4.73 9.61
CA ASP A 24 -3.44 -6.17 9.84
C ASP A 24 -2.10 -6.88 10.08
N GLU A 25 -1.06 -6.49 9.35
CA GLU A 25 0.28 -7.05 9.51
C GLU A 25 0.92 -6.62 10.83
N ILE A 26 0.76 -5.35 11.21
CA ILE A 26 1.19 -4.83 12.51
C ILE A 26 0.50 -5.59 13.64
N GLU A 27 -0.83 -5.75 13.61
CA GLU A 27 -1.57 -6.45 14.67
C GLU A 27 -1.11 -7.92 14.79
N LYS A 28 -0.86 -8.60 13.66
CA LYS A 28 -0.30 -9.96 13.64
C LYS A 28 1.10 -10.03 14.24
N ASN A 29 1.91 -9.01 14.01
CA ASN A 29 3.27 -8.94 14.54
C ASN A 29 3.30 -8.53 16.02
N GLU A 30 2.39 -7.66 16.47
CA GLU A 30 2.18 -7.34 17.89
C GLU A 30 1.83 -8.60 18.68
N LYS A 31 0.93 -9.44 18.15
CA LYS A 31 0.60 -10.76 18.74
C LYS A 31 1.81 -11.70 18.83
N LYS A 32 2.81 -11.53 17.97
CA LYS A 32 4.08 -12.29 18.00
C LYS A 32 5.14 -11.67 18.91
N GLY A 33 4.84 -10.55 19.57
CA GLY A 33 5.74 -9.86 20.50
C GLY A 33 6.50 -8.68 19.92
N LEU A 34 6.14 -8.18 18.73
CA LEU A 34 6.66 -6.92 18.20
C LEU A 34 6.12 -5.76 19.05
N LYS A 35 6.97 -5.18 19.90
CA LYS A 35 6.66 -3.99 20.70
C LYS A 35 7.37 -2.77 20.10
N ASP A 36 6.84 -1.58 20.38
CA ASP A 36 7.44 -0.29 20.00
C ASP A 36 7.59 -0.09 18.48
N TRP A 37 6.67 -0.63 17.67
CA TRP A 37 6.70 -0.46 16.22
C TRP A 37 6.41 0.99 15.79
N GLY A 38 5.64 1.75 16.57
CA GLY A 38 5.29 3.14 16.29
C GLY A 38 6.51 4.06 16.21
N ASP A 39 7.53 3.81 17.03
CA ASP A 39 8.78 4.58 17.03
C ASP A 39 9.76 4.14 15.93
N ARG A 40 9.52 2.97 15.32
CA ARG A 40 10.40 2.34 14.33
C ARG A 40 9.89 2.46 12.90
N LEU A 41 8.59 2.71 12.73
CA LEU A 41 7.92 2.81 11.44
C LEU A 41 7.80 4.27 11.04
N ILE A 42 8.64 4.69 10.09
CA ILE A 42 8.59 6.05 9.56
C ILE A 42 8.23 5.97 8.09
N ILE A 43 7.02 6.43 7.78
CA ILE A 43 6.48 6.39 6.42
C ILE A 43 6.70 7.73 5.74
N SER A 44 7.22 7.72 4.51
CA SER A 44 7.35 8.94 3.73
C SER A 44 5.98 9.51 3.31
N ASP A 45 5.83 10.82 3.44
CA ASP A 45 4.75 11.64 2.90
C ASP A 45 4.53 11.46 1.38
N ARG A 46 5.58 11.08 0.63
CA ARG A 46 5.55 10.87 -0.82
C ARG A 46 5.14 9.45 -1.23
N ALA A 47 5.00 8.54 -0.27
CA ALA A 47 4.48 7.20 -0.55
C ALA A 47 3.06 7.28 -1.11
N HIS A 48 2.76 6.42 -2.09
CA HIS A 48 1.43 6.37 -2.70
C HIS A 48 0.54 5.41 -1.94
N LEU A 49 -0.74 5.77 -1.80
CA LEU A 49 -1.73 4.94 -1.14
C LEU A 49 -2.37 3.97 -2.15
N VAL A 50 -2.40 2.71 -1.78
CA VAL A 50 -3.20 1.68 -2.43
C VAL A 50 -4.55 1.68 -1.74
N PHE A 51 -5.62 1.88 -2.50
CA PHE A 51 -7.00 1.73 -2.02
C PHE A 51 -7.59 0.40 -2.44
N ASP A 52 -8.69 0.02 -1.82
CA ASP A 52 -9.39 -1.24 -2.09
C ASP A 52 -9.93 -1.29 -3.53
N PHE A 53 -10.30 -0.15 -4.12
CA PHE A 53 -10.70 -0.12 -5.53
C PHE A 53 -9.55 -0.50 -6.47
N HIS A 54 -8.28 -0.17 -6.14
CA HIS A 54 -7.15 -0.62 -6.95
C HIS A 54 -7.04 -2.16 -6.93
N GLN A 55 -7.35 -2.80 -5.80
CA GLN A 55 -7.36 -4.27 -5.69
C GLN A 55 -8.48 -4.88 -6.52
N GLN A 56 -9.67 -4.27 -6.50
CA GLN A 56 -10.81 -4.70 -7.30
C GLN A 56 -10.50 -4.57 -8.80
N VAL A 57 -9.94 -3.44 -9.24
CA VAL A 57 -9.55 -3.21 -10.64
C VAL A 57 -8.48 -4.21 -11.09
N ASP A 58 -7.49 -4.51 -10.25
CA ASP A 58 -6.45 -5.52 -10.52
C ASP A 58 -7.08 -6.92 -10.71
N GLY A 59 -8.04 -7.26 -9.85
CA GLY A 59 -8.78 -8.52 -9.95
C GLY A 59 -9.63 -8.63 -11.22
N LEU A 60 -10.33 -7.56 -11.59
CA LEU A 60 -11.15 -7.51 -12.81
C LEU A 60 -10.28 -7.59 -14.07
N GLN A 61 -9.21 -6.80 -14.13
CA GLN A 61 -8.30 -6.77 -15.27
C GLN A 61 -7.62 -8.13 -15.48
N GLU A 62 -7.24 -8.81 -14.40
CA GLU A 62 -6.70 -10.16 -14.46
C GLU A 62 -7.74 -11.19 -14.93
N GLN A 63 -9.01 -11.06 -14.49
CA GLN A 63 -10.09 -11.93 -14.97
C GLN A 63 -10.33 -11.77 -16.47
N GLU A 64 -10.39 -10.52 -16.97
CA GLU A 64 -10.55 -10.26 -18.40
C GLU A 64 -9.35 -10.75 -19.22
N ASN A 65 -8.13 -10.54 -18.74
CA ASN A 65 -6.93 -11.00 -19.43
C ASN A 65 -6.81 -12.52 -19.41
N SER A 66 -7.18 -13.17 -18.30
CA SER A 66 -7.23 -14.64 -18.22
C SER A 66 -8.22 -15.23 -19.22
N GLN A 67 -9.41 -14.61 -19.40
CA GLN A 67 -10.37 -15.04 -20.41
C GLN A 67 -9.82 -14.93 -21.83
N LYS A 68 -8.90 -13.99 -22.08
CA LYS A 68 -8.19 -13.80 -23.34
C LYS A 68 -6.94 -14.67 -23.48
N GLY A 69 -6.64 -15.54 -22.51
CA GLY A 69 -5.42 -16.36 -22.47
C GLY A 69 -4.13 -15.57 -22.19
N GLN A 70 -4.25 -14.32 -21.73
CA GLN A 70 -3.14 -13.40 -21.41
C GLN A 70 -3.03 -13.13 -19.90
N GLY A 71 -3.58 -14.02 -19.05
CA GLY A 71 -3.49 -13.88 -17.60
C GLY A 71 -2.02 -13.88 -17.15
N LEU A 72 -1.66 -12.90 -16.33
CA LEU A 72 -0.30 -12.76 -15.79
C LEU A 72 -0.16 -13.44 -14.42
N GLY A 73 -1.28 -13.77 -13.76
CA GLY A 73 -1.32 -14.22 -12.38
C GLY A 73 -1.04 -13.09 -11.40
N THR A 74 -1.76 -11.97 -11.50
CA THR A 74 -1.57 -10.86 -10.56
C THR A 74 -1.89 -11.27 -9.12
N THR A 75 -1.22 -10.64 -8.16
CA THR A 75 -1.46 -10.87 -6.72
C THR A 75 -2.81 -10.33 -6.26
N LYS A 76 -3.56 -9.63 -7.13
CA LYS A 76 -4.84 -8.97 -6.84
C LYS A 76 -4.75 -7.98 -5.68
N LYS A 77 -3.54 -7.48 -5.41
CA LYS A 77 -3.23 -6.51 -4.34
C LYS A 77 -3.28 -5.07 -4.84
N GLY A 78 -3.64 -4.83 -6.10
CA GLY A 78 -3.78 -3.46 -6.61
C GLY A 78 -2.46 -2.76 -6.88
N ILE A 79 -1.35 -3.50 -6.92
CA ILE A 79 0.00 -2.94 -7.11
C ILE A 79 0.10 -2.30 -8.51
N GLY A 80 -0.31 -3.03 -9.55
CA GLY A 80 -0.30 -2.55 -10.94
C GLY A 80 -1.14 -1.28 -11.13
N PRO A 81 -2.43 -1.30 -10.76
CA PRO A 81 -3.28 -0.11 -10.86
C PRO A 81 -2.75 1.08 -10.06
N THR A 82 -2.16 0.86 -8.87
CA THR A 82 -1.58 1.96 -8.08
C THR A 82 -0.36 2.57 -8.77
N TYR A 83 0.51 1.77 -9.39
CA TYR A 83 1.62 2.28 -10.19
C TYR A 83 1.13 3.01 -11.45
N SER A 84 0.03 2.56 -12.05
CA SER A 84 -0.63 3.29 -13.14
C SER A 84 -1.11 4.66 -12.68
N SER A 85 -1.79 4.75 -11.52
CA SER A 85 -2.20 6.01 -10.89
C SER A 85 -1.00 6.92 -10.55
N LYS A 86 0.14 6.35 -10.19
CA LYS A 86 1.40 7.08 -9.98
C LYS A 86 1.94 7.64 -11.30
N ALA A 87 1.91 6.85 -12.38
CA ALA A 87 2.36 7.28 -13.71
C ALA A 87 1.46 8.38 -14.30
N THR A 88 0.14 8.27 -14.10
CA THR A 88 -0.84 9.29 -14.52
C THR A 88 -0.86 10.53 -13.61
N ARG A 89 -0.04 10.53 -12.54
CA ARG A 89 0.05 11.61 -11.53
C ARG A 89 -1.28 11.91 -10.81
N ASN A 90 -2.24 11.00 -10.88
CA ASN A 90 -3.55 11.12 -10.22
C ASN A 90 -3.62 10.32 -8.91
N GLY A 91 -2.57 9.56 -8.57
CA GLY A 91 -2.51 8.79 -7.33
C GLY A 91 -2.48 9.68 -6.08
N ILE A 92 -3.19 9.25 -5.04
CA ILE A 92 -3.22 9.92 -3.74
C ILE A 92 -2.02 9.46 -2.91
N ARG A 93 -1.37 10.41 -2.24
CA ARG A 93 -0.19 10.16 -1.39
C ARG A 93 -0.53 10.26 0.08
N ILE A 94 0.36 9.76 0.94
CA ILE A 94 0.20 9.88 2.39
C ILE A 94 0.18 11.34 2.86
N GLY A 95 0.97 12.20 2.22
CA GLY A 95 0.91 13.64 2.47
C GLY A 95 -0.45 14.27 2.18
N ASP A 96 -1.20 13.76 1.18
CA ASP A 96 -2.57 14.25 0.90
C ASP A 96 -3.54 13.87 2.04
N LEU A 97 -3.34 12.70 2.66
CA LEU A 97 -4.15 12.23 3.79
C LEU A 97 -3.86 13.02 5.08
N LEU A 98 -2.58 13.32 5.36
CA LEU A 98 -2.16 14.07 6.55
C LEU A 98 -2.40 15.58 6.45
N GLY A 99 -2.49 16.11 5.22
CA GLY A 99 -2.63 17.54 4.96
C GLY A 99 -4.05 18.07 5.18
N ASN A 100 -4.87 18.05 4.12
CA ASN A 100 -6.23 18.60 4.15
C ASN A 100 -7.25 17.54 3.75
N PHE A 101 -7.94 17.00 4.75
CA PHE A 101 -8.95 15.96 4.56
C PHE A 101 -10.10 16.39 3.63
N SER A 102 -10.43 17.69 3.58
CA SER A 102 -11.47 18.21 2.67
C SER A 102 -11.04 18.14 1.20
N GLN A 103 -9.75 18.33 0.91
CA GLN A 103 -9.21 18.16 -0.44
C GLN A 103 -9.05 16.69 -0.79
N PHE A 104 -8.65 15.86 0.17
CA PHE A 104 -8.59 14.41 0.01
C PHE A 104 -9.94 13.84 -0.42
N ASN A 105 -11.04 14.22 0.25
CA ASN A 105 -12.39 13.70 -0.06
C ASN A 105 -12.94 14.17 -1.42
N LYS A 106 -12.30 15.16 -2.07
CA LYS A 106 -12.68 15.62 -3.42
C LYS A 106 -11.92 14.91 -4.54
N LYS A 107 -10.82 14.22 -4.22
CA LYS A 107 -10.07 13.39 -5.15
C LYS A 107 -10.68 12.00 -5.20
#